data_AF-A0AAF0ENX1-F1
#
_entry.id   AF-A0AAF0ENX1-F1
#
_cell.length_a   1.000
_cell.length_b   1.000
_cell.length_c   1.000
_cell.angle_alpha   90.00
_cell.angle_beta   90.00
_cell.angle_gamma   90.00
#
_symmetry.space_group_name_H-M   'P 1'
#
loop_
_entity.id
_entity.type
_entity.pdbx_description
1 polymer ?
#
loop_
_entity_poly.entity_id
_entity_poly.type
_entity_poly.pdbx_seq_one_letter_code
_entity_poly.pdbx_strand_id
1 'polypeptide(L)'
;MAGSKAQRGVADVTLKPSVPPLSHLQTLYQRFDSLRNSIALLREQTLHTPGLEDWPSVQTHFTNLLSHTFSIAAALQSPAAHFLSSQIATLSEFLDNEAQDRNLFGDEPHMSGLVEEGAPLPPIDDKDKDSLLPALAVHPVQPIPDSKLNWLGTLLSTVPELDVTSGDARLVEAYERAHPQSDEANVLADAEAHDARCLAALRSWYHMLHAPDEEGETYDFAMRIEEDE
;
A
#
# COMPACT_ATOMS: atom_id res chain seq x y z
N MET A 1 19.78 40.22 -51.40
CA MET A 1 20.45 39.96 -50.10
C MET A 1 19.40 39.37 -49.16
N ALA A 2 19.22 38.06 -49.22
CA ALA A 2 18.29 37.32 -48.40
C ALA A 2 19.04 36.84 -47.14
N GLY A 3 18.66 37.36 -45.99
CA GLY A 3 19.23 37.01 -44.69
C GLY A 3 18.30 36.06 -43.95
N SER A 4 18.78 34.82 -43.81
CA SER A 4 18.14 33.63 -43.24
C SER A 4 17.41 33.87 -41.92
N LYS A 5 16.08 33.65 -41.90
CA LYS A 5 15.35 33.36 -40.66
C LYS A 5 15.73 31.93 -40.26
N ALA A 6 16.52 31.78 -39.20
CA ALA A 6 16.77 30.50 -38.57
C ALA A 6 15.43 29.92 -38.08
N GLN A 7 14.89 28.98 -38.86
CA GLN A 7 13.92 28.01 -38.34
C GLN A 7 14.64 27.24 -37.24
N ARG A 8 14.36 27.60 -35.98
CA ARG A 8 14.57 26.70 -34.85
C ARG A 8 13.73 25.46 -35.15
N GLY A 9 14.39 24.41 -35.64
CA GLY A 9 13.80 23.09 -35.68
C GLY A 9 13.32 22.78 -34.26
N VAL A 10 12.00 22.70 -34.11
CA VAL A 10 11.38 22.01 -32.99
C VAL A 10 11.85 20.57 -33.17
N ALA A 11 12.92 20.21 -32.47
CA ALA A 11 13.28 18.81 -32.35
C ALA A 11 12.11 18.17 -31.61
N ASP A 12 11.29 17.41 -32.34
CA ASP A 12 10.30 16.51 -31.76
C ASP A 12 11.05 15.59 -30.81
N VAL A 13 11.08 15.93 -29.53
CA VAL A 13 11.52 15.04 -28.45
C VAL A 13 10.39 14.03 -28.25
N THR A 14 10.18 13.21 -29.27
CA THR A 14 9.26 12.07 -29.20
C THR A 14 10.03 10.96 -28.52
N LEU A 15 9.68 10.70 -27.25
CA LEU A 15 10.17 9.52 -26.55
C LEU A 15 9.90 8.29 -27.43
N LYS A 16 10.88 7.38 -27.52
CA LYS A 16 10.70 6.14 -28.27
C LYS A 16 9.46 5.42 -27.72
N PRO A 17 8.48 5.05 -28.56
CA PRO A 17 7.28 4.36 -28.10
C PRO A 17 7.67 3.10 -27.32
N SER A 18 7.29 3.02 -26.05
CA SER A 18 7.40 1.80 -25.26
C SER A 18 6.24 0.86 -25.61
N VAL A 19 6.44 -0.44 -25.46
CA VAL A 19 5.34 -1.40 -25.54
C VAL A 19 4.47 -1.20 -24.29
N PRO A 20 3.18 -0.83 -24.43
CA PRO A 20 2.34 -0.61 -23.27
C PRO A 20 2.02 -1.94 -22.57
N PRO A 21 2.00 -1.99 -21.23
CA PRO A 21 1.59 -3.19 -20.48
C PRO A 21 0.06 -3.31 -20.52
N LEU A 22 -0.49 -3.66 -21.69
CA LEU A 22 -1.93 -3.66 -21.94
C LEU A 22 -2.70 -4.56 -20.98
N SER A 23 -2.16 -5.75 -20.66
CA SER A 23 -2.78 -6.66 -19.70
C SER A 23 -2.91 -6.03 -18.32
N HIS A 24 -1.85 -5.39 -17.82
CA HIS A 24 -1.83 -4.72 -16.52
C HIS A 24 -2.79 -3.54 -16.47
N LEU A 25 -2.81 -2.72 -17.52
CA LEU A 25 -3.76 -1.61 -17.65
C LEU A 25 -5.21 -2.09 -17.73
N GLN A 26 -5.48 -3.20 -18.41
CA GLN A 26 -6.81 -3.82 -18.44
C GLN A 26 -7.23 -4.33 -17.07
N THR A 27 -6.32 -4.95 -16.30
CA THR A 27 -6.57 -5.38 -14.92
C THR A 27 -6.89 -4.18 -14.03
N LEU A 28 -6.11 -3.10 -14.11
CA LEU A 28 -6.40 -1.87 -13.39
C LEU A 28 -7.77 -1.29 -13.76
N TYR A 29 -8.07 -1.21 -15.05
CA TYR A 29 -9.36 -0.73 -15.54
C TYR A 29 -10.54 -1.53 -14.96
N GLN A 30 -10.46 -2.86 -14.95
CA GLN A 30 -11.50 -3.72 -14.36
C GLN A 30 -11.65 -3.51 -12.85
N ARG A 31 -10.54 -3.31 -12.13
CA ARG A 31 -10.56 -3.03 -10.68
C ARG A 31 -11.18 -1.66 -10.39
N PHE A 32 -10.85 -0.63 -11.17
CA PHE A 32 -11.47 0.70 -11.07
C PHE A 32 -12.97 0.67 -11.39
N ASP A 33 -13.40 -0.11 -12.39
CA ASP A 33 -14.81 -0.26 -12.71
C ASP A 33 -15.58 -0.94 -11.55
N SER A 34 -14.98 -1.96 -10.93
CA SER A 34 -15.53 -2.60 -9.73
C SER A 34 -15.67 -1.63 -8.56
N LEU A 35 -14.64 -0.80 -8.30
CA LEU A 35 -14.69 0.24 -7.27
C LEU A 35 -15.81 1.24 -7.55
N ARG A 36 -15.92 1.72 -8.79
CA ARG A 36 -16.98 2.65 -9.21
C ARG A 36 -18.37 2.06 -8.97
N ASN A 37 -18.59 0.79 -9.30
CA ASN A 37 -19.86 0.11 -9.06
C ASN A 37 -20.15 -0.01 -7.56
N SER A 38 -19.15 -0.32 -6.72
CA SER A 38 -19.30 -0.34 -5.26
C SER A 38 -19.64 1.02 -4.68
N ILE A 39 -19.04 2.10 -5.19
CA ILE A 39 -19.37 3.49 -4.78
C ILE A 39 -20.82 3.83 -5.15
N ALA A 40 -21.26 3.45 -6.35
CA ALA A 40 -22.63 3.70 -6.79
C ALA A 40 -23.66 3.01 -5.90
N LEU A 41 -23.42 1.74 -5.54
CA LEU A 41 -24.27 0.97 -4.63
C LEU A 41 -24.34 1.59 -3.23
N LEU A 42 -23.18 1.97 -2.66
CA LEU A 42 -23.12 2.61 -1.34
C LEU A 42 -23.86 3.97 -1.35
N ARG A 43 -23.72 4.73 -2.44
CA ARG A 43 -24.45 5.99 -2.61
C ARG A 43 -25.97 5.76 -2.66
N GLU A 44 -26.43 4.75 -3.38
CA GLU A 44 -27.85 4.40 -3.47
C GLU A 44 -28.44 4.08 -2.09
N GLN A 45 -27.73 3.29 -1.29
CA GLN A 45 -28.19 2.95 0.05
C GLN A 45 -28.19 4.14 1.01
N THR A 46 -27.17 4.99 0.94
CA THR A 46 -27.06 6.16 1.81
C THR A 46 -28.04 7.29 1.45
N LEU A 47 -28.54 7.32 0.20
CA LEU A 47 -29.58 8.25 -0.24
C LEU A 47 -30.93 8.05 0.48
N HIS A 48 -31.20 6.85 1.00
CA HIS A 48 -32.49 6.52 1.63
C HIS A 48 -32.56 6.78 3.13
N THR A 49 -31.53 7.41 3.73
CA THR A 49 -31.37 7.58 5.20
C THR A 49 -31.46 6.23 5.91
N PRO A 50 -30.35 5.46 5.96
CA PRO A 50 -30.37 4.11 6.50
C PRO A 50 -30.87 4.11 7.95
N GLY A 51 -31.79 3.18 8.25
CA GLY A 51 -32.18 2.89 9.63
C GLY A 51 -31.04 2.20 10.39
N LEU A 52 -31.20 2.00 11.70
CA LEU A 52 -30.21 1.26 12.50
C LEU A 52 -30.08 -0.20 12.00
N GLU A 53 -31.17 -0.74 11.49
CA GLU A 53 -31.30 -2.06 10.87
C GLU A 53 -30.46 -2.22 9.59
N ASP A 54 -30.17 -1.14 8.87
CA ASP A 54 -29.38 -1.16 7.63
C ASP A 54 -27.87 -1.04 7.90
N TRP A 55 -27.46 -0.76 9.15
CA TRP A 55 -26.07 -0.53 9.51
C TRP A 55 -25.13 -1.70 9.16
N PRO A 56 -25.50 -2.98 9.40
CA PRO A 56 -24.66 -4.11 8.97
C PRO A 56 -24.46 -4.17 7.45
N SER A 57 -25.49 -3.78 6.68
CA SER A 57 -25.42 -3.71 5.22
C SER A 57 -24.45 -2.60 4.80
N VAL A 58 -24.63 -1.39 5.34
CA VAL A 58 -23.75 -0.24 5.11
C VAL A 58 -22.29 -0.59 5.44
N GLN A 59 -22.05 -1.22 6.59
CA GLN A 59 -20.71 -1.69 6.98
C GLN A 59 -20.13 -2.67 5.97
N THR A 60 -20.91 -3.65 5.49
CA THR A 60 -20.48 -4.61 4.46
C THR A 60 -20.04 -3.89 3.19
N HIS A 61 -20.81 -2.88 2.73
CA HIS A 61 -20.46 -2.11 1.55
C HIS A 61 -19.21 -1.24 1.75
N PHE A 62 -19.00 -0.67 2.94
CA PHE A 62 -17.75 0.02 3.27
C PHE A 62 -16.55 -0.94 3.28
N THR A 63 -16.68 -2.14 3.85
CA THR A 63 -15.61 -3.15 3.84
C THR A 63 -15.27 -3.59 2.42
N ASN A 64 -16.28 -3.71 1.54
CA ASN A 64 -16.07 -3.98 0.12
C ASN A 64 -15.32 -2.84 -0.57
N LEU A 65 -15.68 -1.58 -0.29
CA LEU A 65 -15.00 -0.41 -0.81
C LEU A 65 -13.51 -0.38 -0.40
N LEU A 66 -13.22 -0.69 0.86
CA LEU A 66 -11.86 -0.82 1.37
C LEU A 66 -11.09 -1.94 0.65
N SER A 67 -11.72 -3.09 0.46
CA SER A 67 -11.13 -4.24 -0.25
C SER A 67 -10.80 -3.92 -1.71
N HIS A 68 -11.69 -3.19 -2.40
CA HIS A 68 -11.43 -2.72 -3.77
C HIS A 68 -10.28 -1.71 -3.82
N THR A 69 -10.22 -0.78 -2.86
CA THR A 69 -9.14 0.22 -2.77
C THR A 69 -7.79 -0.45 -2.52
N PHE A 70 -7.73 -1.41 -1.60
CA PHE A 70 -6.54 -2.23 -1.36
C PHE A 70 -6.11 -3.01 -2.61
N SER A 71 -7.07 -3.64 -3.30
CA SER A 71 -6.80 -4.35 -4.55
C SER A 71 -6.22 -3.43 -5.64
N ILE A 72 -6.70 -2.20 -5.76
CA ILE A 72 -6.13 -1.22 -6.69
C ILE A 72 -4.72 -0.82 -6.25
N ALA A 73 -4.50 -0.50 -4.98
CA ALA A 73 -3.18 -0.14 -4.46
C ALA A 73 -2.15 -1.25 -4.73
N ALA A 74 -2.49 -2.52 -4.47
CA ALA A 74 -1.65 -3.66 -4.78
C ALA A 74 -1.34 -3.79 -6.29
N ALA A 75 -2.34 -3.56 -7.15
CA ALA A 75 -2.12 -3.56 -8.61
C ALA A 75 -1.27 -2.37 -9.10
N LEU A 76 -1.26 -1.24 -8.38
CA LEU A 76 -0.38 -0.11 -8.70
C LEU A 76 1.07 -0.41 -8.30
N GLN A 77 1.28 -1.19 -7.25
CA GLN A 77 2.60 -1.62 -6.79
C GLN A 77 3.21 -2.75 -7.63
N SER A 78 2.39 -3.70 -8.13
CA SER A 78 2.85 -4.81 -8.96
C SER A 78 1.82 -5.26 -10.00
N PRO A 79 2.25 -5.69 -11.19
CA PRO A 79 1.40 -6.44 -12.12
C PRO A 79 1.03 -7.84 -11.60
N ALA A 80 1.81 -8.41 -10.69
CA ALA A 80 1.57 -9.73 -10.12
C ALA A 80 0.54 -9.65 -8.98
N ALA A 81 -0.57 -10.37 -9.12
CA ALA A 81 -1.68 -10.33 -8.17
C ALA A 81 -1.30 -10.75 -6.74
N HIS A 82 -0.25 -11.58 -6.60
CA HIS A 82 0.17 -12.14 -5.32
C HIS A 82 1.48 -11.55 -4.79
N PHE A 83 2.02 -10.49 -5.41
CA PHE A 83 3.33 -9.92 -5.08
C PHE A 83 3.51 -9.61 -3.59
N LEU A 84 2.60 -8.82 -3.01
CA LEU A 84 2.68 -8.47 -1.59
C LEU A 84 2.33 -9.69 -0.71
N SER A 85 1.30 -10.46 -1.07
CA SER A 85 0.88 -11.61 -0.29
C SER A 85 1.94 -12.71 -0.22
N SER A 86 2.74 -12.91 -1.28
CA SER A 86 3.84 -13.88 -1.26
C SER A 86 4.98 -13.41 -0.37
N GLN A 87 5.30 -12.11 -0.38
CA GLN A 87 6.31 -11.55 0.52
C GLN A 87 5.89 -11.66 1.99
N ILE A 88 4.61 -11.37 2.29
CA ILE A 88 4.05 -11.54 3.64
C ILE A 88 4.05 -13.02 4.05
N ALA A 89 3.70 -13.94 3.14
CA ALA A 89 3.73 -15.37 3.44
C ALA A 89 5.15 -15.86 3.76
N THR A 90 6.14 -15.44 2.97
CA THR A 90 7.56 -15.75 3.26
C THR A 90 8.03 -15.15 4.58
N LEU A 91 7.60 -13.92 4.90
CA LEU A 91 7.90 -13.32 6.20
C LEU A 91 7.26 -14.10 7.34
N SER A 92 5.98 -14.48 7.23
CA SER A 92 5.29 -15.26 8.28
C SER A 92 5.99 -16.59 8.48
N GLU A 93 6.25 -17.35 7.41
CA GLU A 93 6.94 -18.63 7.48
C GLU A 93 8.32 -18.50 8.14
N PHE A 94 9.06 -17.44 7.82
CA PHE A 94 10.33 -17.16 8.47
C PHE A 94 10.17 -16.92 9.98
N LEU A 95 9.20 -16.09 10.39
CA LEU A 95 8.96 -15.75 11.80
C LEU A 95 8.40 -16.94 12.60
N ASP A 96 7.55 -17.75 11.97
CA ASP A 96 7.02 -18.99 12.52
C ASP A 96 8.16 -20.00 12.79
N ASN A 97 9.04 -20.20 11.80
CA ASN A 97 10.21 -21.07 11.96
C ASN A 97 11.19 -20.52 13.01
N GLU A 98 11.47 -19.21 13.01
CA GLU A 98 12.32 -18.55 14.02
C GLU A 98 11.76 -18.78 15.43
N ALA A 99 10.45 -18.68 15.61
CA ALA A 99 9.79 -18.88 16.88
C ALA A 99 9.78 -20.34 17.35
N GLN A 100 9.62 -21.30 16.44
CA GLN A 100 9.65 -22.74 16.76
C GLN A 100 11.06 -23.25 17.05
N ASP A 101 12.06 -22.80 16.28
CA ASP A 101 13.45 -23.26 16.43
C ASP A 101 14.14 -22.64 17.67
N ARG A 102 13.82 -21.38 17.99
CA ARG A 102 14.45 -20.63 19.08
C ARG A 102 13.44 -19.78 19.85
N ASN A 103 12.48 -20.43 20.52
CA ASN A 103 11.50 -19.70 21.31
C ASN A 103 12.16 -18.91 22.45
N LEU A 104 11.92 -17.60 22.50
CA LEU A 104 12.44 -16.70 23.53
C LEU A 104 11.81 -16.93 24.92
N PHE A 105 10.64 -17.55 24.98
CA PHE A 105 9.82 -17.76 26.18
C PHE A 105 9.70 -19.23 26.60
N GLY A 106 10.51 -20.13 26.04
CA GLY A 106 10.59 -21.54 26.48
C GLY A 106 11.40 -21.74 27.76
N ASP A 107 11.68 -23.00 28.11
CA ASP A 107 12.35 -23.42 29.37
C ASP A 107 13.72 -22.77 29.62
N GLU A 108 14.43 -22.35 28.57
CA GLU A 108 15.63 -21.50 28.67
C GLU A 108 15.34 -20.10 28.09
N PRO A 109 15.05 -19.09 28.94
CA PRO A 109 14.71 -17.76 28.48
C PRO A 109 15.94 -17.06 27.89
N HIS A 110 16.09 -17.10 26.57
CA HIS A 110 17.10 -16.37 25.82
C HIS A 110 16.69 -14.90 25.61
N MET A 111 16.40 -14.18 26.70
CA MET A 111 15.98 -12.76 26.66
C MET A 111 17.04 -11.82 26.08
N SER A 112 18.31 -12.24 26.02
CA SER A 112 19.38 -11.51 25.30
C SER A 112 19.14 -11.42 23.79
N GLY A 113 18.38 -12.34 23.20
CA GLY A 113 18.11 -12.41 21.76
C GLY A 113 17.07 -11.40 21.24
N LEU A 114 16.36 -10.68 22.12
CA LEU A 114 15.42 -9.62 21.75
C LEU A 114 16.13 -8.30 21.38
N VAL A 115 17.36 -8.12 21.86
CA VAL A 115 18.15 -6.89 21.69
C VAL A 115 19.34 -7.12 20.76
N GLU A 116 19.82 -8.35 20.64
CA GLU A 116 20.76 -8.73 19.58
C GLU A 116 20.04 -8.81 18.24
N GLU A 117 20.66 -8.29 17.18
CA GLU A 117 20.16 -8.37 15.80
C GLU A 117 19.82 -9.82 15.45
N GLY A 118 18.54 -10.18 15.56
CA GLY A 118 18.01 -11.44 15.07
C GLY A 118 18.37 -11.61 13.60
N ALA A 119 18.27 -12.84 13.08
CA ALA A 119 18.65 -13.14 11.71
C ALA A 119 18.00 -12.14 10.73
N PRO A 120 18.73 -11.68 9.69
CA PRO A 120 18.22 -10.66 8.78
C PRO A 120 16.92 -11.17 8.14
N LEU A 121 15.89 -10.34 8.18
CA LEU A 121 14.58 -10.70 7.64
C LEU A 121 14.62 -10.88 6.14
N PRO A 122 13.70 -11.69 5.59
CA PRO A 122 13.49 -11.72 4.15
C PRO A 122 13.18 -10.30 3.65
N PRO A 123 13.80 -9.86 2.54
CA PRO A 123 13.60 -8.52 2.02
C PRO A 123 12.15 -8.32 1.56
N ILE A 124 11.59 -7.15 1.89
CA ILE A 124 10.27 -6.72 1.42
C ILE A 124 10.47 -5.54 0.48
N ASP A 125 10.10 -5.72 -0.77
CA ASP A 125 10.08 -4.69 -1.80
C ASP A 125 8.66 -4.09 -1.88
N ASP A 126 8.54 -2.77 -1.68
CA ASP A 126 7.27 -2.03 -1.80
C ASP A 126 6.70 -2.01 -3.23
N LYS A 127 7.60 -2.08 -4.22
CA LYS A 127 7.26 -2.00 -5.64
C LYS A 127 7.97 -3.10 -6.38
N ASP A 128 7.21 -3.74 -7.27
CA ASP A 128 7.75 -4.71 -8.18
C ASP A 128 8.66 -4.02 -9.19
N LYS A 129 9.86 -4.57 -9.38
CA LYS A 129 10.87 -4.08 -10.33
C LYS A 129 10.37 -4.20 -11.77
N ASP A 130 9.44 -5.12 -12.02
CA ASP A 130 8.80 -5.32 -13.32
C ASP A 130 7.60 -4.38 -13.56
N SER A 131 7.22 -3.56 -12.57
CA SER A 131 6.12 -2.60 -12.70
C SER A 131 6.54 -1.42 -13.59
N LEU A 132 5.87 -1.27 -14.73
CA LEU A 132 6.11 -0.18 -15.69
C LEU A 132 5.29 1.08 -15.39
N LEU A 133 4.36 1.04 -14.43
CA LEU A 133 3.41 2.13 -14.14
C LEU A 133 4.04 3.48 -13.76
N PRO A 134 5.08 3.56 -12.90
CA PRO A 134 5.68 4.87 -12.59
C PRO A 134 6.48 5.47 -13.76
N ALA A 135 6.75 4.70 -14.82
CA ALA A 135 7.50 5.13 -16.01
C ALA A 135 6.62 5.40 -17.24
N LEU A 136 5.31 5.13 -17.18
CA LEU A 136 4.40 5.35 -18.30
C LEU A 136 3.98 6.81 -18.40
N ALA A 137 4.60 7.55 -19.32
CA ALA A 137 4.11 8.84 -19.77
C ALA A 137 3.04 8.64 -20.85
N VAL A 138 1.83 9.16 -20.63
CA VAL A 138 0.76 9.15 -21.64
C VAL A 138 0.97 10.33 -22.57
N HIS A 139 1.30 10.07 -23.83
CA HIS A 139 1.34 11.08 -24.88
C HIS A 139 0.19 10.85 -25.87
N PRO A 140 -0.59 11.90 -26.23
CA PRO A 140 -1.61 11.76 -27.25
C PRO A 140 -0.98 11.43 -28.61
N VAL A 141 -1.45 10.33 -29.21
CA VAL A 141 -0.93 9.80 -30.49
C VAL A 141 -1.35 10.64 -31.69
N GLN A 142 -2.44 11.40 -31.57
CA GLN A 142 -2.97 12.27 -32.61
C GLN A 142 -3.11 13.71 -32.08
N PRO A 143 -2.93 14.73 -32.94
CA PRO A 143 -3.16 16.11 -32.55
C PRO A 143 -4.61 16.28 -32.10
N ILE A 144 -4.77 16.76 -30.86
CA ILE A 144 -6.07 16.97 -30.25
C ILE A 144 -6.64 18.29 -30.78
N PRO A 145 -7.90 18.34 -31.23
CA PRO A 145 -8.53 19.59 -31.63
C PRO A 145 -8.49 20.62 -30.49
N ASP A 146 -8.21 21.89 -30.79
CA ASP A 146 -8.08 22.96 -29.78
C ASP A 146 -9.31 23.08 -28.87
N SER A 147 -10.50 22.75 -29.38
CA SER A 147 -11.76 22.72 -28.64
C SER A 147 -11.81 21.68 -27.51
N LYS A 148 -10.93 20.67 -27.53
CA LYS A 148 -10.89 19.56 -26.55
C LYS A 148 -9.67 19.62 -25.62
N LEU A 149 -8.75 20.57 -25.81
CA LEU A 149 -7.54 20.67 -25.01
C LEU A 149 -7.84 20.91 -23.53
N ASN A 150 -8.79 21.80 -23.21
CA ASN A 150 -9.17 22.08 -21.83
C ASN A 150 -9.78 20.86 -21.14
N TRP A 151 -10.67 20.14 -21.83
CA TRP A 151 -11.30 18.92 -21.31
C TRP A 151 -10.28 17.82 -21.04
N LEU A 152 -9.35 17.59 -21.98
CA LEU A 152 -8.30 16.59 -21.80
C LEU A 152 -7.33 16.99 -20.70
N GLY A 153 -7.00 18.28 -20.60
CA GLY A 153 -6.17 18.83 -19.53
C GLY A 153 -6.76 18.54 -18.14
N THR A 154 -8.08 18.68 -17.99
CA THR A 154 -8.78 18.30 -16.75
C THR A 154 -8.74 16.78 -16.53
N LEU A 155 -8.93 15.96 -17.56
CA LEU A 155 -9.00 14.50 -17.43
C LEU A 155 -7.63 13.85 -17.14
N LEU A 156 -6.55 14.42 -17.65
CA LEU A 156 -5.18 13.97 -17.40
C LEU A 156 -4.50 14.70 -16.24
N SER A 157 -5.21 15.59 -15.55
CA SER A 157 -4.67 16.32 -14.41
C SER A 157 -4.32 15.35 -13.30
N THR A 158 -3.06 15.36 -12.87
CA THR A 158 -2.57 14.66 -11.68
C THR A 158 -2.50 15.58 -10.46
N VAL A 159 -3.07 16.78 -10.55
CA VAL A 159 -3.14 17.72 -9.43
C VAL A 159 -4.11 17.15 -8.38
N PRO A 160 -3.68 16.96 -7.12
CA PRO A 160 -4.55 16.50 -6.05
C PRO A 160 -5.73 17.43 -5.84
N GLU A 161 -6.81 16.90 -5.25
CA GLU A 161 -7.97 17.72 -4.88
C GLU A 161 -7.59 18.78 -3.83
N LEU A 162 -8.31 19.90 -3.83
CA LEU A 162 -8.02 21.03 -2.93
C LEU A 162 -8.13 20.64 -1.45
N ASP A 163 -9.12 19.81 -1.12
CA ASP A 163 -9.35 19.33 0.25
C ASP A 163 -8.21 18.42 0.71
N VAL A 164 -7.66 17.59 -0.19
CA VAL A 164 -6.48 16.76 0.09
C VAL A 164 -5.25 17.65 0.29
N THR A 165 -5.00 18.58 -0.63
CA THR A 165 -3.83 19.48 -0.57
C THR A 165 -3.84 20.34 0.71
N SER A 166 -5.00 20.86 1.10
CA SER A 166 -5.14 21.66 2.32
C SER A 166 -5.04 20.80 3.59
N GLY A 167 -5.56 19.57 3.56
CA GLY A 167 -5.39 18.59 4.63
C GLY A 167 -3.91 18.26 4.86
N ASP A 168 -3.17 17.97 3.78
CA ASP A 168 -1.75 17.67 3.81
C ASP A 168 -0.94 18.85 4.37
N ALA A 169 -1.19 20.07 3.88
CA ALA A 169 -0.53 21.28 4.39
C ALA A 169 -0.76 21.46 5.91
N ARG A 170 -1.99 21.23 6.39
CA ARG A 170 -2.31 21.31 7.82
C ARG A 170 -1.56 20.27 8.65
N LEU A 171 -1.39 19.06 8.14
CA LEU A 171 -0.64 17.99 8.82
C LEU A 171 0.85 18.33 8.88
N VAL A 172 1.41 18.83 7.78
CA VAL A 172 2.82 19.29 7.73
C VAL A 172 3.05 20.44 8.71
N GLU A 173 2.19 21.47 8.72
CA GLU A 173 2.30 22.59 9.68
C GLU A 173 2.18 22.12 11.14
N ALA A 174 1.32 21.14 11.42
CA ALA A 174 1.20 20.56 12.75
C ALA A 174 2.47 19.82 13.17
N TYR A 175 3.08 19.07 12.24
CA TYR A 175 4.33 18.37 12.47
C TYR A 175 5.49 19.35 12.70
N GLU A 176 5.66 20.35 11.84
CA GLU A 176 6.71 21.39 11.96
C GLU A 176 6.61 22.16 13.29
N ARG A 177 5.39 22.47 13.73
CA ARG A 177 5.17 23.13 15.02
C ARG A 177 5.57 22.26 16.20
N ALA A 178 5.32 20.95 16.12
CA ALA A 178 5.69 19.99 17.16
C ALA A 178 7.19 19.68 17.15
N HIS A 179 7.84 19.74 15.99
CA HIS A 179 9.25 19.39 15.80
C HIS A 179 10.04 20.52 15.10
N PRO A 180 10.22 21.68 15.76
CA PRO A 180 10.83 22.88 15.14
C PRO A 180 12.31 22.73 14.79
N GLN A 181 12.96 21.64 15.23
CA GLN A 181 14.35 21.30 14.94
C GLN A 181 14.48 19.98 14.16
N SER A 182 13.37 19.44 13.65
CA SER A 182 13.41 18.24 12.81
C SER A 182 14.15 18.56 11.51
N ASP A 183 15.13 17.73 11.18
CA ASP A 183 15.76 17.72 9.88
C ASP A 183 15.48 16.37 9.21
N GLU A 184 15.76 16.27 7.91
CA GLU A 184 15.49 15.06 7.13
C GLU A 184 16.19 13.82 7.72
N ALA A 185 17.36 14.00 8.32
CA ALA A 185 18.10 12.91 8.96
C ALA A 185 17.42 12.42 10.24
N ASN A 186 16.89 13.32 11.07
CA ASN A 186 16.15 13.00 12.28
C ASN A 186 14.83 12.29 11.94
N VAL A 187 14.11 12.75 10.90
CA VAL A 187 12.89 12.06 10.44
C VAL A 187 13.18 10.63 9.99
N LEU A 188 14.27 10.44 9.22
CA LEU A 188 14.67 9.11 8.78
C LEU A 188 15.06 8.21 9.95
N ALA A 189 15.86 8.72 10.89
CA ALA A 189 16.25 7.99 12.09
C ALA A 189 15.03 7.62 12.97
N ASP A 190 14.07 8.52 13.10
CA ASP A 190 12.82 8.26 13.84
C ASP A 190 11.96 7.19 13.15
N ALA A 191 11.91 7.20 11.82
CA ALA A 191 11.22 6.18 11.03
C ALA A 191 11.90 4.81 11.18
N GLU A 192 13.22 4.74 11.03
CA GLU A 192 13.99 3.50 11.24
C GLU A 192 13.82 2.95 12.67
N ALA A 193 13.87 3.83 13.67
CA ALA A 193 13.64 3.44 15.07
C ALA A 193 12.21 2.97 15.32
N HIS A 194 11.22 3.57 14.66
CA HIS A 194 9.82 3.12 14.71
C HIS A 194 9.66 1.73 14.09
N ASP A 195 10.19 1.53 12.89
CA ASP A 195 10.09 0.25 12.17
C ASP A 195 10.79 -0.87 12.94
N ALA A 196 11.97 -0.61 13.53
CA ALA A 196 12.65 -1.54 14.42
C ALA A 196 11.79 -1.95 15.63
N ARG A 197 11.04 -1.00 16.24
CA ARG A 197 10.12 -1.30 17.35
C ARG A 197 8.93 -2.14 16.90
N CYS A 198 8.30 -1.78 15.78
CA CYS A 198 7.19 -2.55 15.21
C CYS A 198 7.61 -3.98 14.88
N LEU A 199 8.82 -4.14 14.34
CA LEU A 199 9.39 -5.43 14.02
C LEU A 199 9.67 -6.27 15.27
N ALA A 200 10.30 -5.67 16.29
CA ALA A 200 10.55 -6.35 17.56
C ALA A 200 9.25 -6.80 18.23
N ALA A 201 8.20 -5.97 18.18
CA ALA A 201 6.87 -6.33 18.66
C ALA A 201 6.26 -7.48 17.86
N LEU A 202 6.36 -7.45 16.53
CA LEU A 202 5.88 -8.52 15.65
C LEU A 202 6.59 -9.85 15.96
N ARG A 203 7.92 -9.84 16.03
CA ARG A 203 8.71 -11.03 16.43
C ARG A 203 8.29 -11.57 17.79
N SER A 204 8.18 -10.68 18.78
CA SER A 204 7.76 -11.05 20.13
C SER A 204 6.38 -11.71 20.14
N TRP A 205 5.46 -11.27 19.27
CA TRP A 205 4.15 -11.89 19.12
C TRP A 205 4.25 -13.33 18.58
N TYR A 206 5.06 -13.59 17.55
CA TYR A 206 5.28 -14.95 17.02
C TYR A 206 5.92 -15.88 18.06
N HIS A 207 6.91 -15.38 18.82
CA HIS A 207 7.50 -16.16 19.92
C HIS A 207 6.49 -16.44 21.03
N MET A 208 5.64 -15.48 21.38
CA MET A 208 4.57 -15.67 22.37
C MET A 208 3.52 -16.68 21.88
N LEU A 209 3.17 -16.66 20.60
CA LEU A 209 2.23 -17.60 20.00
C LEU A 209 2.69 -19.06 20.17
N HIS A 210 3.99 -19.30 20.02
CA HIS A 210 4.60 -20.62 20.16
C HIS A 210 5.16 -20.88 21.56
N ALA A 211 4.91 -20.02 22.55
CA ALA A 211 5.42 -20.23 23.89
C ALA A 211 4.73 -21.45 24.53
N PRO A 212 5.50 -22.44 25.01
CA PRO A 212 4.93 -23.56 25.74
C PRO A 212 4.42 -23.12 27.12
N ASP A 213 3.40 -23.79 27.62
CA ASP A 213 2.93 -23.65 29.00
C ASP A 213 3.78 -24.47 29.99
N GLU A 214 3.38 -24.51 31.27
CA GLU A 214 4.10 -25.23 32.33
C GLU A 214 4.19 -26.75 32.09
N GLU A 215 3.36 -27.30 31.20
CA GLU A 215 3.34 -28.72 30.83
C GLU A 215 4.08 -28.99 29.51
N GLY A 216 4.59 -27.95 28.85
CA GLY A 216 5.30 -28.03 27.57
C GLY A 216 4.39 -27.94 26.34
N GLU A 217 3.11 -27.64 26.52
CA GLU A 217 2.11 -27.58 25.44
C GLU A 217 1.97 -26.15 24.91
N THR A 218 1.86 -26.01 23.58
CA THR A 218 1.61 -24.71 22.94
C THR A 218 0.14 -24.38 22.86
N TYR A 219 -0.20 -23.13 23.14
CA TYR A 219 -1.57 -22.64 23.18
C TYR A 219 -2.25 -22.63 21.79
N ASP A 220 -3.29 -23.44 21.59
CA ASP A 220 -4.15 -23.41 20.40
C ASP A 220 -5.51 -22.78 20.73
N PHE A 221 -5.87 -21.70 20.02
CA PHE A 221 -7.17 -21.03 20.18
C PHE A 221 -8.37 -21.94 19.85
N ALA A 222 -8.20 -23.00 19.04
CA ALA A 222 -9.23 -23.99 18.75
C ALA A 222 -9.53 -24.92 19.94
N MET A 223 -8.57 -25.10 20.86
CA MET A 223 -8.74 -25.89 22.09
C MET A 223 -9.69 -25.24 23.11
N ARG A 224 -10.14 -23.99 22.87
CA ARG A 224 -11.17 -23.34 23.70
C ARG A 224 -12.59 -23.83 23.44
N ILE A 225 -12.84 -24.55 22.36
CA ILE A 225 -14.16 -25.09 22.03
C ILE A 225 -14.16 -26.58 22.39
N GLU A 226 -13.98 -26.89 23.68
CA GLU A 226 -14.57 -28.12 24.18
C GLU A 226 -16.08 -27.90 24.12
N GLU A 227 -16.78 -28.68 23.29
CA GLU A 227 -18.23 -28.75 23.29
C GLU A 227 -18.66 -29.22 24.69
N ASP A 228 -19.08 -28.28 25.54
CA ASP A 228 -19.85 -28.61 26.74
C ASP A 228 -21.10 -29.39 26.28
N GLU A 229 -21.15 -30.69 26.62
CA GLU A 229 -22.30 -31.60 26.43
C GLU A 229 -23.60 -31.08 27.07
#